data_AF-A0A098E5Z2-F1
#
_entry.id   AF-A0A098E5Z2-F1
#
_cell.length_a   1.000
_cell.length_b   1.000
_cell.length_c   1.000
_cell.angle_alpha   90.00
_cell.angle_beta   90.00
_cell.angle_gamma   90.00
#
_symmetry.space_group_name_H-M   'P 1'
#
loop_
_entity.id
_entity.type
_entity.pdbx_description
1 polymer ?
#
loop_
_entity_poly.entity_id
_entity_poly.type
_entity_poly.pdbx_seq_one_letter_code
_entity_poly.pdbx_strand_id
1 'polypeptide(L)' 'MHREVLTKDQKDLLPLIKLFSKDYYLVGGTAIALIIGHRRSIDFDLFTDNKVKRKSIKYILDRL' A
#
# COMPACT_ATOMS: atom_id res chain seq x y z
N MET A 1 13.73 5.99 -4.98
CA MET A 1 12.28 5.65 -4.97
C MET A 1 11.52 6.88 -5.44
N HIS A 2 10.75 6.76 -6.52
CA HIS A 2 10.06 7.83 -7.22
C HIS A 2 8.74 8.18 -6.53
N ARG A 3 8.76 9.07 -5.53
CA ARG A 3 7.56 9.44 -4.74
C ARG A 3 6.58 10.35 -5.50
N GLU A 4 7.01 10.93 -6.61
CA GLU A 4 6.21 11.72 -7.54
C GLU A 4 5.15 10.90 -8.29
N VAL A 5 5.28 9.56 -8.28
CA VAL A 5 4.27 8.65 -8.85
C VAL A 5 3.01 8.56 -8.01
N LEU A 6 3.08 8.94 -6.73
CA LEU A 6 1.96 8.95 -5.80
C LEU A 6 1.26 10.32 -5.84
N THR A 7 -0.07 10.28 -5.83
CA THR A 7 -0.91 11.48 -5.64
C THR A 7 -0.76 12.02 -4.21
N LYS A 8 -1.33 13.21 -3.96
CA LYS A 8 -1.40 13.76 -2.60
C LYS A 8 -2.17 12.81 -1.67
N ASP A 9 -3.36 12.38 -2.09
CA ASP A 9 -4.22 11.49 -1.30
C ASP A 9 -3.54 10.16 -0.98
N GLN A 10 -2.78 9.59 -1.92
CA GLN A 10 -2.00 8.38 -1.66
C GLN A 10 -0.89 8.60 -0.64
N LYS A 11 -0.22 9.76 -0.65
CA LYS A 11 0.78 10.11 0.35
C LYS A 11 0.15 10.26 1.73
N ASP A 12 -1.02 10.88 1.80
CA ASP A 12 -1.79 11.05 3.03
C ASP A 12 -2.29 9.70 3.58
N LEU A 13 -2.48 8.69 2.71
CA LEU A 13 -2.84 7.32 3.08
C LEU A 13 -1.66 6.45 3.54
N LEU A 14 -0.40 6.85 3.29
CA LEU A 14 0.78 6.05 3.65
C LEU A 14 0.84 5.63 5.14
N PRO A 15 0.44 6.47 6.13
CA PRO A 15 0.36 6.05 7.52
C PRO A 15 -0.57 4.85 7.74
N LEU A 16 -1.70 4.80 7.03
CA LEU A 16 -2.59 3.64 7.04
C LEU A 16 -1.92 2.42 6.41
N ILE A 17 -1.36 2.57 5.22
CA ILE A 17 -0.67 1.46 4.52
C ILE A 17 0.46 0.88 5.38
N LYS A 18 1.17 1.72 6.13
CA LYS A 18 2.24 1.31 7.05
C LYS A 18 1.75 0.35 8.14
N LEU A 19 0.49 0.43 8.57
CA LEU A 19 -0.07 -0.50 9.57
C LEU A 19 -0.06 -1.96 9.09
N PHE A 20 -0.05 -2.18 7.77
CA PHE A 20 0.00 -3.51 7.16
C PHE A 20 1.42 -4.00 6.86
N SER A 21 2.45 -3.13 6.96
CA SER A 21 3.83 -3.41 6.51
C SER A 21 4.55 -4.58 7.18
N LYS A 22 4.06 -5.03 8.35
CA LYS A 22 4.61 -6.19 9.05
C LYS A 22 4.30 -7.51 8.36
N ASP A 23 3.09 -7.62 7.81
CA ASP A 23 2.55 -8.88 7.28
C ASP A 23 2.32 -8.82 5.77
N TYR A 24 2.30 -7.62 5.17
CA TYR A 24 2.00 -7.39 3.76
C TYR A 24 3.08 -6.53 3.11
N TYR A 25 3.27 -6.74 1.80
CA TYR A 25 4.20 -5.98 0.97
C TYR A 25 3.49 -5.41 -0.26
N LEU A 26 3.96 -4.24 -0.71
CA LEU A 26 3.44 -3.54 -1.87
C LEU A 26 3.84 -4.28 -3.16
N VAL A 27 2.87 -4.50 -4.04
CA VAL A 27 3.08 -5.17 -5.33
C VAL A 27 2.45 -4.37 -6.48
N GLY A 28 2.44 -4.98 -7.66
CA GLY A 28 1.72 -4.46 -8.82
C GLY A 28 2.34 -3.21 -9.43
N GLY A 29 1.51 -2.47 -10.16
CA GLY A 29 1.94 -1.30 -10.93
C GLY A 29 2.49 -0.18 -10.05
N THR A 30 1.97 -0.02 -8.84
CA THR A 30 2.43 1.02 -7.91
C THR A 30 3.82 0.71 -7.34
N ALA A 31 4.11 -0.57 -7.03
CA ALA A 31 5.46 -0.98 -6.62
C ALA A 31 6.49 -0.69 -7.72
N ILE A 32 6.19 -1.09 -8.96
CA ILE A 32 7.08 -0.86 -10.11
C ILE A 32 7.24 0.63 -10.37
N ALA A 33 6.15 1.40 -10.37
CA ALA A 33 6.19 2.85 -10.53
C ALA A 33 7.09 3.53 -9.47
N LEU A 34 7.04 3.10 -8.21
CA LEU A 34 7.91 3.62 -7.16
C LEU A 34 9.40 3.30 -7.37
N ILE A 35 9.73 2.22 -8.09
CA ILE A 35 11.11 1.82 -8.39
C ILE A 35 11.65 2.57 -9.61
N ILE A 36 10.89 2.67 -10.70
CA ILE A 36 11.40 3.19 -12.00
C ILE A 36 10.77 4.52 -12.46
N GLY A 37 9.78 5.06 -11.75
CA GLY A 37 9.19 6.37 -12.05
C GLY A 37 8.36 6.45 -13.32
N HIS A 38 7.99 5.32 -13.94
CA HIS A 38 7.48 5.30 -15.32
C HIS A 38 6.09 5.91 -15.53
N ARG A 39 5.26 6.02 -14.49
CA ARG A 39 3.93 6.66 -14.54
C ARG A 39 3.40 6.94 -13.13
N ARG A 40 2.34 7.75 -13.04
CA ARG A 40 1.49 7.77 -11.84
C ARG A 40 0.67 6.49 -11.74
N SER A 41 0.46 6.01 -10.53
CA SER A 41 -0.35 4.82 -10.23
C SER A 41 -1.21 5.11 -9.01
N ILE A 42 -2.51 4.85 -9.09
CA ILE A 42 -3.51 5.45 -8.17
C ILE A 42 -3.96 4.46 -7.08
N ASP A 43 -3.62 3.18 -7.21
CA ASP A 43 -4.04 2.12 -6.27
C ASP A 43 -2.87 1.61 -5.41
N PHE A 44 -3.17 0.97 -4.27
CA PHE A 44 -2.20 0.20 -3.49
C PHE A 44 -2.61 -1.27 -3.47
N ASP A 45 -1.82 -2.13 -4.11
CA ASP A 45 -1.99 -3.58 -4.04
C ASP A 45 -1.05 -4.16 -2.98
N LEU A 46 -1.59 -4.82 -1.96
CA LEU A 46 -0.83 -5.43 -0.88
C LEU A 46 -0.99 -6.95 -0.90
N PHE A 47 0.12 -7.68 -1.03
CA PHE A 47 0.13 -9.15 -0.97
C PHE A 47 0.78 -9.63 0.31
N THR A 48 0.49 -10.87 0.68
CA THR A 48 1.13 -11.59 1.80
C THR A 48 1.31 -13.04 1.40
N ASP A 49 2.40 -13.66 1.84
CA ASP A 49 2.63 -15.10 1.76
C ASP A 49 1.90 -15.88 2.87
N ASN A 50 1.38 -15.17 3.87
CA ASN A 50 0.58 -15.73 4.94
C ASN A 50 -0.90 -15.88 4.53
N LYS A 51 -1.69 -16.57 5.36
CA LYS A 51 -3.15 -16.58 5.20
C LYS A 51 -3.72 -15.18 5.45
N VAL A 52 -4.55 -14.68 4.54
CA VAL A 52 -5.24 -13.40 4.67
C VAL A 52 -6.16 -13.39 5.91
N LYS A 53 -5.85 -12.54 6.88
CA LYS A 53 -6.59 -12.41 8.15
C LYS A 53 -7.69 -11.34 8.05
N ARG A 54 -8.78 -11.64 7.33
CA ARG A 54 -9.88 -10.69 7.05
C ARG A 54 -10.42 -9.96 8.30
N LYS A 55 -10.58 -10.66 9.43
CA LYS A 55 -11.05 -10.06 10.69
C LYS A 55 -10.07 -9.02 11.24
N SER A 56 -8.77 -9.29 11.18
CA SER A 56 -7.73 -8.36 11.62
C SER A 56 -7.68 -7.12 10.74
N ILE A 57 -7.81 -7.29 9.41
CA ILE A 57 -7.90 -6.16 8.47
C ILE A 57 -9.09 -5.27 8.83
N LYS A 58 -10.28 -5.86 8.99
CA LYS A 58 -11.48 -5.11 9.38
C LYS A 58 -11.27 -4.34 10.69
N TYR A 59 -10.72 -4.99 11.70
CA TYR A 59 -10.45 -4.35 13.00
C TYR A 59 -9.48 -3.17 12.90
N ILE A 60 -8.42 -3.26 12.09
CA ILE A 60 -7.50 -2.14 11.87
C ILE A 60 -8.24 -0.96 11.23
N LEU A 61 -9.09 -1.23 10.23
CA LEU A 61 -9.85 -0.21 9.52
C LEU A 61 -10.92 0.46 10.39
N ASP A 62 -11.63 -0.31 11.22
CA ASP A 62 -12.68 0.19 12.11
C ASP A 62 -12.13 1.06 13.28
N ARG A 63 -10.81 1.12 13.46
CA ARG A 63 -10.11 1.77 14.60
C ARG A 63 -9.38 3.06 14.20
N LEU A 64 -9.52 3.48 12.95
CA LEU A 64 -8.98 4.72 12.40
C LEU A 64 -10.05 5.81 12.41
#